data_AF-A0A3S2DUU1-F1
#
_entry.id   AF-A0A3S2DUU1-F1
#
_cell.length_a   1.000
_cell.length_b   1.000
_cell.length_c   1.000
_cell.angle_alpha   90.00
_cell.angle_beta   90.00
_cell.angle_gamma   90.00
#
_symmetry.space_group_name_H-M   'P 1'
#
loop_
_entity.id
_entity.type
_entity.pdbx_description
1 polymer ?
#
loop_
_entity_poly.entity_id
_entity_poly.type
_entity_poly.pdbx_seq_one_letter_code
_entity_poly.pdbx_strand_id
1 'polypeptide(L)'
;DTAPCEAAISGRYPFARDATEDVAMADFAKLFAPGGLLDRFFAQNLASLIDMTSQDWTWKQDARFGRDLSKSTLKDFQLAAEIRSAFFPSGGSLPSVSITFTPFSLNGDVDTAILDAEGQIVWSNQTGNAPSAVTWPGEAASASASLSLTPEMPGRESAIKFEGPWALKRLLDKAAVTGDDSNMQARFVIGGRDVTYALQTGSGSNPFFLPALSGFSCPKAF
;
A
#
# COMPACT_ATOMS: atom_id res chain seq x y z
N ASP A 1 -7.27 -4.22 -25.42
CA ASP A 1 -5.99 -3.50 -25.51
C ASP A 1 -5.46 -3.24 -24.10
N THR A 2 -4.37 -3.89 -23.70
CA THR A 2 -3.73 -3.73 -22.37
C THR A 2 -2.88 -2.46 -22.24
N ALA A 3 -2.61 -1.76 -23.34
CA ALA A 3 -1.69 -0.62 -23.39
C ALA A 3 -1.98 0.46 -22.33
N PRO A 4 -3.24 0.83 -22.01
CA PRO A 4 -3.51 1.84 -20.98
C PRO A 4 -3.12 1.40 -19.56
N CYS A 5 -3.21 0.09 -19.26
CA CYS A 5 -2.78 -0.44 -17.97
C CYS A 5 -1.25 -0.48 -17.89
N GLU A 6 -0.60 -1.04 -18.92
CA GLU A 6 0.85 -1.20 -18.93
C GLU A 6 1.57 0.16 -18.89
N ALA A 7 1.07 1.15 -19.64
CA ALA A 7 1.62 2.51 -19.63
C ALA A 7 1.58 3.15 -18.23
N ALA A 8 0.55 2.84 -17.44
CA ALA A 8 0.33 3.41 -16.13
C ALA A 8 1.17 2.75 -15.02
N ILE A 9 1.50 1.46 -15.11
CA ILE A 9 2.14 0.73 -13.99
C ILE A 9 3.48 0.06 -14.32
N SER A 10 3.82 -0.15 -15.60
CA SER A 10 5.02 -0.89 -15.97
C SER A 10 6.28 -0.16 -15.53
N GLY A 11 7.13 -0.85 -14.76
CA GLY A 11 8.38 -0.29 -14.25
C GLY A 11 8.21 0.84 -13.23
N ARG A 12 7.03 0.99 -12.62
CA ARG A 12 6.71 2.06 -11.67
C ARG A 12 6.39 1.52 -10.28
N TYR A 13 6.76 2.29 -9.26
CA TYR A 13 6.42 2.01 -7.88
C TYR A 13 4.93 2.29 -7.64
N PRO A 14 4.17 1.43 -6.93
CA PRO A 14 4.63 0.36 -6.03
C PRO A 14 4.67 -1.04 -6.66
N PHE A 15 4.34 -1.19 -7.94
CA PHE A 15 4.28 -2.49 -8.62
C PHE A 15 5.67 -3.06 -8.88
N ALA A 16 6.63 -2.19 -9.20
CA ALA A 16 8.06 -2.49 -9.19
C ALA A 16 8.71 -1.86 -7.95
N ARG A 17 9.11 -2.71 -6.98
CA ARG A 17 9.62 -2.26 -5.67
C ARG A 17 10.82 -1.32 -5.77
N ASP A 18 11.74 -1.61 -6.69
CA ASP A 18 13.00 -0.87 -6.87
C ASP A 18 12.88 0.27 -7.89
N ALA A 19 11.67 0.53 -8.43
CA ALA A 19 11.47 1.62 -9.37
C ALA A 19 11.64 2.98 -8.69
N THR A 20 12.25 3.92 -9.41
CA THR A 20 12.43 5.31 -8.99
C THR A 20 11.23 6.18 -9.36
N GLU A 21 10.54 5.85 -10.45
CA GLU A 21 9.32 6.54 -10.86
C GLU A 21 8.09 5.97 -10.15
N ASP A 22 7.24 6.87 -9.68
CA ASP A 22 5.98 6.54 -9.03
C ASP A 22 4.84 6.42 -10.05
N VAL A 23 3.88 5.54 -9.76
CA VAL A 23 2.56 5.58 -10.41
C VAL A 23 1.84 6.83 -9.92
N ALA A 24 1.36 7.66 -10.86
CA ALA A 24 0.54 8.82 -10.51
C ALA A 24 -0.77 8.39 -9.84
N MET A 25 -1.20 9.11 -8.80
CA MET A 25 -2.45 8.79 -8.08
C MET A 25 -3.67 8.74 -9.01
N ALA A 26 -3.72 9.61 -10.01
CA ALA A 26 -4.80 9.64 -11.00
C ALA A 26 -4.83 8.37 -11.87
N ASP A 27 -3.67 7.85 -12.27
CA ASP A 27 -3.58 6.62 -13.05
C ASP A 27 -3.93 5.40 -12.20
N PHE A 28 -3.46 5.37 -10.95
CA PHE A 28 -3.83 4.34 -9.98
C PHE A 28 -5.36 4.31 -9.76
N ALA A 29 -5.97 5.47 -9.53
CA ALA A 29 -7.42 5.62 -9.40
C ALA A 29 -8.17 5.18 -10.67
N LYS A 30 -7.73 5.63 -11.84
CA LYS A 30 -8.33 5.27 -13.13
C LYS A 30 -8.36 3.75 -13.37
N LEU A 31 -7.34 3.05 -12.89
CA LEU A 31 -7.24 1.59 -13.02
C LEU A 31 -8.08 0.86 -11.97
N PHE A 32 -7.85 1.15 -10.68
CA PHE A 32 -8.27 0.28 -9.57
C PHE A 32 -9.49 0.77 -8.79
N ALA A 33 -9.90 2.04 -8.92
CA ALA A 33 -11.07 2.53 -8.19
C ALA A 33 -12.33 1.73 -8.55
N PRO A 34 -13.35 1.70 -7.68
CA PRO A 34 -14.69 1.25 -8.06
C PRO A 34 -15.16 1.97 -9.33
N GLY A 35 -15.65 1.23 -10.32
CA GLY A 35 -15.98 1.79 -11.64
C GLY A 35 -14.77 2.18 -12.50
N GLY A 36 -13.55 1.89 -12.07
CA GLY A 36 -12.31 2.05 -12.82
C GLY A 36 -12.25 1.13 -14.05
N LEU A 37 -11.13 1.18 -14.78
CA LEU A 37 -10.95 0.37 -15.99
C LEU A 37 -11.05 -1.13 -15.69
N LEU A 38 -10.32 -1.62 -14.68
CA LEU A 38 -10.27 -3.05 -14.35
C LEU A 38 -11.62 -3.55 -13.83
N ASP A 39 -12.26 -2.77 -12.95
CA ASP A 39 -13.56 -3.12 -12.38
C ASP A 39 -14.68 -3.17 -13.43
N ARG A 40 -14.75 -2.16 -14.32
CA ARG A 40 -15.74 -2.16 -15.40
C ARG A 40 -15.56 -3.32 -16.36
N PHE A 41 -14.32 -3.59 -16.77
CA PHE A 41 -14.04 -4.72 -17.65
C PHE A 41 -14.48 -6.03 -16.99
N PHE A 42 -14.10 -6.22 -15.73
CA PHE A 42 -14.46 -7.41 -14.95
C PHE A 42 -15.99 -7.59 -14.88
N ALA A 43 -16.71 -6.55 -14.45
CA ALA A 43 -18.15 -6.59 -14.30
C ALA A 43 -18.89 -6.89 -15.62
N GLN A 44 -18.40 -6.33 -16.74
CA GLN A 44 -19.06 -6.47 -18.05
C GLN A 44 -18.75 -7.80 -18.74
N ASN A 45 -17.53 -8.32 -18.61
CA ASN A 45 -17.05 -9.42 -19.44
C ASN A 45 -16.84 -10.73 -18.68
N LEU A 46 -16.51 -10.66 -17.38
CA LEU A 46 -15.97 -11.81 -16.64
C LEU A 46 -16.81 -12.23 -15.44
N ALA A 47 -17.51 -11.32 -14.78
CA ALA A 47 -18.21 -11.59 -13.53
C ALA A 47 -19.24 -12.72 -13.65
N SER A 48 -19.91 -12.87 -14.80
CA SER A 48 -20.88 -13.96 -15.02
C SER A 48 -20.20 -15.33 -15.18
N LEU A 49 -18.93 -15.35 -15.59
CA LEU A 49 -18.14 -16.54 -15.92
C LEU A 49 -17.31 -17.07 -14.74
N ILE A 50 -17.18 -16.29 -13.66
CA ILE A 50 -16.31 -16.58 -12.52
C ILE A 50 -17.14 -16.93 -11.29
N ASP A 51 -16.73 -18.00 -10.61
CA ASP A 51 -17.14 -18.31 -9.25
C ASP A 51 -16.21 -17.59 -8.26
N MET A 52 -16.81 -16.69 -7.48
CA MET A 52 -16.15 -15.86 -6.46
C MET A 52 -16.54 -16.27 -5.03
N THR A 53 -17.17 -17.44 -4.87
CA THR A 53 -17.63 -17.91 -3.55
C THR A 53 -16.47 -18.36 -2.64
N SER A 54 -15.36 -18.80 -3.24
CA SER A 54 -14.10 -19.12 -2.56
C SER A 54 -13.13 -17.95 -2.58
N GLN A 55 -12.15 -17.99 -1.68
CA GLN A 55 -11.04 -17.03 -1.63
C GLN A 55 -10.24 -17.00 -2.93
N ASP A 56 -10.01 -18.17 -3.54
CA ASP A 56 -9.43 -18.26 -4.87
C ASP A 56 -10.55 -18.33 -5.91
N TRP A 57 -10.56 -17.38 -6.83
CA TRP A 57 -11.57 -17.35 -7.88
C TRP A 57 -11.34 -18.48 -8.87
N THR A 58 -12.44 -19.09 -9.34
CA THR A 58 -12.38 -20.15 -10.35
C THR A 58 -13.34 -19.87 -11.50
N TRP A 59 -13.07 -20.41 -12.69
CA TRP A 59 -14.04 -20.36 -13.78
C TRP A 59 -15.20 -21.31 -13.49
N LYS A 60 -16.43 -20.88 -13.76
CA LYS A 60 -17.59 -21.75 -13.62
C LYS A 60 -17.53 -22.90 -14.64
N GLN A 61 -17.83 -24.12 -14.19
CA GLN A 61 -17.62 -25.35 -14.98
C GLN A 61 -18.61 -25.52 -16.14
N ASP A 62 -19.75 -24.83 -16.08
CA ASP A 62 -20.81 -24.80 -17.10
C ASP A 62 -20.56 -23.75 -18.20
N ALA A 63 -19.58 -22.86 -18.02
CA ALA A 63 -19.12 -21.99 -19.09
C ALA A 63 -18.44 -22.87 -20.15
N ARG A 64 -19.08 -23.06 -21.31
CA ARG A 64 -18.50 -23.76 -22.48
C ARG A 64 -17.10 -23.23 -22.89
N PHE A 65 -16.74 -22.03 -22.43
CA PHE A 65 -15.48 -21.34 -22.67
C PHE A 65 -14.47 -21.43 -21.50
N GLY A 66 -14.84 -21.95 -20.32
CA GLY A 66 -14.02 -21.92 -19.10
C GLY A 66 -12.71 -22.71 -19.17
N ARG A 67 -12.57 -23.65 -20.13
CA ARG A 67 -11.33 -24.41 -20.36
C ARG A 67 -10.27 -23.66 -21.16
N ASP A 68 -10.67 -22.66 -21.95
CA ASP A 68 -9.76 -21.89 -22.81
C ASP A 68 -9.38 -20.53 -22.20
N LEU A 69 -9.99 -20.16 -21.07
CA LEU A 69 -9.71 -18.91 -20.37
C LEU A 69 -8.51 -19.05 -19.44
N SER A 70 -7.54 -18.14 -19.58
CA SER A 70 -6.30 -18.20 -18.83
C SER A 70 -6.53 -18.06 -17.31
N LYS A 71 -5.98 -19.01 -16.54
CA LYS A 71 -5.90 -18.93 -15.07
C LYS A 71 -5.08 -17.71 -14.61
N SER A 72 -4.08 -17.29 -15.39
CA SER A 72 -3.29 -16.10 -15.05
C SER A 72 -4.15 -14.84 -15.10
N THR A 73 -4.98 -14.70 -16.14
CA THR A 73 -5.91 -13.56 -16.27
C THR A 73 -6.88 -13.51 -15.10
N LEU A 74 -7.42 -14.67 -14.68
CA LEU A 74 -8.30 -14.74 -13.51
C LEU A 74 -7.60 -14.24 -12.25
N LYS A 75 -6.35 -14.68 -12.04
CA LYS A 75 -5.54 -14.25 -10.91
C LYS A 75 -5.26 -12.75 -10.95
N ASP A 76 -4.96 -12.19 -12.12
CA ASP A 76 -4.71 -10.75 -12.29
C ASP A 76 -5.94 -9.92 -11.87
N PHE A 77 -7.15 -10.34 -12.25
CA PHE A 77 -8.39 -9.66 -11.82
C PHE A 77 -8.69 -9.83 -10.33
N GLN A 78 -8.40 -10.99 -9.76
CA GLN A 78 -8.52 -11.21 -8.31
C GLN A 78 -7.58 -10.25 -7.56
N LEU A 79 -6.30 -10.17 -7.98
CA LEU A 79 -5.33 -9.24 -7.39
C LEU A 79 -5.76 -7.77 -7.56
N ALA A 80 -6.34 -7.40 -8.71
CA ALA A 80 -6.91 -6.06 -8.89
C ALA A 80 -8.06 -5.76 -7.91
N ALA A 81 -8.93 -6.74 -7.64
CA ALA A 81 -10.02 -6.60 -6.68
C ALA A 81 -9.50 -6.50 -5.22
N GLU A 82 -8.42 -7.23 -4.89
CA GLU A 82 -7.73 -7.13 -3.60
C GLU A 82 -7.11 -5.73 -3.42
N ILE A 83 -6.39 -5.22 -4.44
CA ILE A 83 -5.83 -3.86 -4.45
C ILE A 83 -6.94 -2.82 -4.27
N ARG A 84 -8.04 -2.94 -5.02
CA ARG A 84 -9.19 -2.04 -4.90
C ARG A 84 -9.74 -2.02 -3.47
N SER A 85 -9.97 -3.20 -2.90
CA SER A 85 -10.57 -3.33 -1.57
C SER A 85 -9.70 -2.71 -0.49
N ALA A 86 -8.38 -2.83 -0.62
CA ALA A 86 -7.43 -2.30 0.36
C ALA A 86 -7.24 -0.77 0.26
N PHE A 87 -7.25 -0.21 -0.96
CA PHE A 87 -6.96 1.21 -1.19
C PHE A 87 -8.20 2.12 -1.32
N PHE A 88 -9.38 1.54 -1.58
CA PHE A 88 -10.65 2.27 -1.74
C PHE A 88 -11.72 1.75 -0.76
N PRO A 89 -11.44 1.66 0.54
CA PRO A 89 -12.35 1.05 1.52
C PRO A 89 -13.70 1.79 1.64
N SER A 90 -13.73 3.09 1.31
CA SER A 90 -14.94 3.92 1.29
C SER A 90 -15.71 3.88 -0.04
N GLY A 91 -15.19 3.17 -1.05
CA GLY A 91 -15.78 3.13 -2.39
C GLY A 91 -15.59 4.41 -3.21
N GLY A 92 -14.72 5.34 -2.78
CA GLY A 92 -14.48 6.61 -3.46
C GLY A 92 -13.75 6.48 -4.80
N SER A 93 -13.69 7.58 -5.56
CA SER A 93 -12.97 7.66 -6.84
C SER A 93 -11.46 7.88 -6.68
N LEU A 94 -11.00 8.25 -5.48
CA LEU A 94 -9.59 8.39 -5.11
C LEU A 94 -9.29 7.42 -3.96
N PRO A 95 -8.05 6.91 -3.88
CA PRO A 95 -7.64 6.06 -2.77
C PRO A 95 -7.68 6.89 -1.47
N SER A 96 -8.00 6.23 -0.36
CA SER A 96 -7.96 6.84 0.97
C SER A 96 -7.85 5.76 2.02
N VAL A 97 -6.73 5.76 2.73
CA VAL A 97 -6.39 4.77 3.75
C VAL A 97 -6.00 5.50 5.03
N SER A 98 -6.63 5.12 6.14
CA SER A 98 -6.21 5.57 7.47
C SER A 98 -5.36 4.49 8.15
N ILE A 99 -4.20 4.88 8.63
CA ILE A 99 -3.28 4.04 9.42
C ILE A 99 -3.12 4.69 10.79
N THR A 100 -3.34 3.92 11.85
CA THR A 100 -2.98 4.31 13.20
C THR A 100 -1.57 3.82 13.52
N PHE A 101 -0.69 4.75 13.84
CA PHE A 101 0.64 4.48 14.37
C PHE A 101 0.61 4.60 15.88
N THR A 102 0.98 3.52 16.58
CA THR A 102 1.17 3.54 18.03
C THR A 102 2.64 3.28 18.32
N PRO A 103 3.40 4.25 18.86
CA PRO A 103 4.78 4.01 19.26
C PRO A 103 4.88 2.84 20.24
N PHE A 104 5.62 1.81 19.86
CA PHE A 104 5.74 0.56 20.62
C PHE A 104 7.05 0.52 21.41
N SER A 105 8.16 0.89 20.79
CA SER A 105 9.46 0.98 21.46
C SER A 105 10.37 2.00 20.78
N LEU A 106 11.21 2.65 21.58
CA LEU A 106 12.29 3.54 21.13
C LEU A 106 13.61 3.04 21.71
N ASN A 107 14.68 3.19 20.94
CA ASN A 107 16.04 2.99 21.43
C ASN A 107 16.35 3.96 22.58
N GLY A 108 17.16 3.53 23.56
CA GLY A 108 17.49 4.34 24.74
C GLY A 108 18.27 5.63 24.45
N ASP A 109 18.95 5.70 23.31
CA ASP A 109 19.70 6.89 22.86
C ASP A 109 18.83 7.84 21.98
N VAL A 110 17.51 7.63 21.94
CA VAL A 110 16.55 8.45 21.18
C VAL A 110 15.54 9.06 22.14
N ASP A 111 15.62 10.37 22.37
CA ASP A 111 14.66 11.09 23.20
C ASP A 111 13.29 11.14 22.52
N THR A 112 13.29 11.41 21.21
CA THR A 112 12.08 11.56 20.42
C THR A 112 12.28 11.02 19.00
N ALA A 113 11.28 10.30 18.49
CA ALA A 113 11.15 9.99 17.06
C ALA A 113 9.92 10.71 16.48
N ILE A 114 10.12 11.34 15.32
CA ILE A 114 9.11 12.14 14.63
C ILE A 114 8.89 11.51 13.26
N LEU A 115 7.72 10.90 13.06
CA LEU A 115 7.25 10.51 11.74
C LEU A 115 6.35 11.63 11.22
N ASP A 116 6.67 12.15 10.04
CA ASP A 116 5.83 13.12 9.32
C ASP A 116 5.40 12.48 8.01
N ALA A 117 4.09 12.37 7.80
CA ALA A 117 3.49 11.90 6.56
C ALA A 117 2.53 12.97 6.04
N GLU A 118 2.95 13.69 5.00
CA GLU A 118 2.15 14.74 4.35
C GLU A 118 1.66 15.81 5.36
N GLY A 119 2.51 16.19 6.32
CA GLY A 119 2.21 17.16 7.38
C GLY A 119 1.50 16.57 8.61
N GLN A 120 1.13 15.29 8.57
CA GLN A 120 0.55 14.59 9.71
C GLN A 120 1.67 13.98 10.56
N ILE A 121 1.85 14.50 11.77
CA ILE A 121 2.97 14.16 12.64
C ILE A 121 2.58 13.12 13.69
N VAL A 122 3.39 12.08 13.82
CA VAL A 122 3.34 11.09 14.90
C VAL A 122 4.54 11.31 15.82
N TRP A 123 4.27 11.79 17.02
CA TRP A 123 5.28 11.99 18.06
C TRP A 123 5.49 10.71 18.86
N SER A 124 6.77 10.36 19.06
CA SER A 124 7.16 9.17 19.82
C SER A 124 8.22 9.57 20.83
N ASN A 125 7.96 9.34 22.11
CA ASN A 125 8.88 9.60 23.23
C ASN A 125 9.19 8.29 23.96
N GLN A 126 10.09 8.33 24.93
CA GLN A 126 10.43 7.16 25.77
C GLN A 126 9.22 6.61 26.54
N THR A 127 8.28 7.47 26.95
CA THR A 127 7.08 7.08 27.73
C THR A 127 5.89 7.97 27.40
N GLY A 128 4.67 7.48 27.68
CA GLY A 128 3.45 8.30 27.58
C GLY A 128 2.96 8.54 26.15
N ASN A 129 3.30 7.64 25.22
CA ASN A 129 2.85 7.74 23.83
C ASN A 129 1.36 7.45 23.67
N ALA A 130 0.73 8.16 22.74
CA ALA A 130 -0.64 7.92 22.32
C ALA A 130 -0.68 7.47 20.85
N PRO A 131 -1.68 6.66 20.45
CA PRO A 131 -1.92 6.35 19.05
C PRO A 131 -2.20 7.62 18.23
N SER A 132 -1.65 7.69 17.02
CA SER A 132 -1.88 8.80 16.08
C SER A 132 -2.31 8.24 14.73
N ALA A 133 -3.41 8.76 14.19
CA ALA A 133 -3.90 8.38 12.87
C ALA A 133 -3.30 9.26 11.77
N VAL A 134 -2.89 8.63 10.68
CA VAL A 134 -2.40 9.25 9.44
C VAL A 134 -3.29 8.77 8.30
N THR A 135 -3.84 9.70 7.52
CA THR A 135 -4.61 9.39 6.32
C THR A 135 -3.77 9.62 5.08
N TRP A 136 -3.71 8.63 4.19
CA TRP A 136 -2.98 8.69 2.93
C TRP A 136 -3.90 8.34 1.75
N PRO A 137 -3.82 9.08 0.62
CA PRO A 137 -3.13 10.35 0.48
C PRO A 137 -3.74 11.44 1.37
N GLY A 138 -2.91 12.31 1.93
CA GLY A 138 -3.30 13.45 2.74
C GLY A 138 -3.74 14.65 1.89
N GLU A 139 -4.19 15.72 2.56
CA GLU A 139 -4.64 16.96 1.91
C GLU A 139 -3.50 17.92 1.55
N ALA A 140 -2.28 17.67 2.03
CA ALA A 140 -1.15 18.56 1.85
C ALA A 140 -0.67 18.61 0.38
N ALA A 141 -0.19 19.79 -0.04
CA ALA A 141 0.33 19.99 -1.38
C ALA A 141 1.63 19.20 -1.67
N SER A 142 2.37 18.82 -0.62
CA SER A 142 3.60 18.04 -0.73
C SER A 142 3.36 16.58 -0.35
N ALA A 143 3.44 15.70 -1.34
CA ALA A 143 3.47 14.27 -1.10
C ALA A 143 4.88 13.87 -0.61
N SER A 144 5.06 13.79 0.70
CA SER A 144 6.34 13.40 1.32
C SER A 144 6.12 12.64 2.62
N ALA A 145 7.09 11.82 3.00
CA ALA A 145 7.09 11.11 4.26
C ALA A 145 8.51 11.04 4.81
N SER A 146 8.68 11.25 6.11
CA SER A 146 9.96 11.19 6.78
C SER A 146 9.85 10.60 8.17
N LEU A 147 10.98 10.07 8.65
CA LEU A 147 11.16 9.64 10.03
C LEU A 147 12.50 10.17 10.51
N SER A 148 12.49 10.89 11.63
CA SER A 148 13.69 11.46 12.26
C SER A 148 13.79 11.08 13.73
N LEU A 149 15.02 10.98 14.23
CA LEU A 149 15.39 10.59 15.58
C LEU A 149 16.21 11.72 16.23
N THR A 150 15.80 12.14 17.42
CA THR A 150 16.45 13.18 18.22
C THR A 150 17.06 12.54 19.47
N PRO A 151 18.26 12.94 19.93
CA PRO A 151 19.15 13.92 19.31
C PRO A 151 19.82 13.38 18.03
N GLU A 152 20.29 14.28 17.17
CA GLU A 152 21.19 13.89 16.08
C GLU A 152 22.52 13.39 16.67
N MET A 153 23.09 12.35 16.04
CA MET A 153 24.40 11.82 16.43
C MET A 153 25.44 12.12 15.35
N PRO A 154 26.57 12.76 15.70
CA PRO A 154 27.65 13.02 14.75
C PRO A 154 28.12 11.73 14.06
N GLY A 155 28.23 11.77 12.73
CA GLY A 155 28.68 10.62 11.93
C GLY A 155 27.65 9.50 11.75
N ARG A 156 26.38 9.71 12.16
CA ARG A 156 25.28 8.76 11.95
C ARG A 156 24.08 9.46 11.33
N GLU A 157 23.41 8.77 10.41
CA GLU A 157 22.10 9.21 9.95
C GLU A 157 21.13 9.25 11.13
N SER A 158 20.30 10.29 11.16
CA SER A 158 19.25 10.44 12.17
C SER A 158 17.88 10.68 11.52
N ALA A 159 17.81 10.70 10.19
CA ALA A 159 16.55 10.84 9.47
C ALA A 159 16.58 10.11 8.13
N ILE A 160 15.41 9.66 7.69
CA ILE A 160 15.15 9.19 6.32
C ILE A 160 13.94 9.94 5.78
N LYS A 161 13.95 10.25 4.48
CA LYS A 161 12.88 11.01 3.81
C LYS A 161 12.64 10.47 2.41
N PHE A 162 11.37 10.46 2.02
CA PHE A 162 10.91 10.15 0.68
C PHE A 162 9.96 11.24 0.19
N GLU A 163 9.90 11.41 -1.12
CA GLU A 163 9.02 12.35 -1.81
C GLU A 163 8.25 11.61 -2.91
N GLY A 164 7.15 12.19 -3.34
CA GLY A 164 6.26 11.63 -4.34
C GLY A 164 4.98 11.04 -3.74
N PRO A 165 3.99 10.74 -4.59
CA PRO A 165 2.67 10.27 -4.16
C PRO A 165 2.72 9.03 -3.28
N TRP A 166 3.77 8.21 -3.41
CA TRP A 166 3.94 7.00 -2.61
C TRP A 166 5.00 7.09 -1.51
N ALA A 167 5.38 8.30 -1.10
CA ALA A 167 6.41 8.52 -0.10
C ALA A 167 6.18 7.74 1.20
N LEU A 168 4.93 7.70 1.71
CA LEU A 168 4.60 6.95 2.93
C LEU A 168 4.87 5.45 2.77
N LYS A 169 4.47 4.86 1.64
CA LYS A 169 4.78 3.44 1.38
C LYS A 169 6.29 3.22 1.27
N ARG A 170 7.02 4.11 0.59
CA ARG A 170 8.48 4.00 0.46
C ARG A 170 9.19 4.08 1.81
N LEU A 171 8.68 4.93 2.72
CA LEU A 171 9.11 4.97 4.10
C LEU A 171 8.87 3.62 4.78
N LEU A 172 7.62 3.12 4.75
CA LEU A 172 7.22 1.84 5.35
C LEU A 172 8.02 0.64 4.79
N ASP A 173 8.40 0.67 3.51
CA ASP A 173 9.25 -0.36 2.88
C ASP A 173 10.68 -0.42 3.47
N LYS A 174 11.11 0.58 4.26
CA LYS A 174 12.36 0.58 5.03
C LYS A 174 12.24 -0.09 6.40
N ALA A 175 11.02 -0.37 6.86
CA ALA A 175 10.82 -1.07 8.11
C ALA A 175 11.03 -2.58 7.96
N ALA A 176 11.60 -3.20 9.00
CA ALA A 176 11.44 -4.63 9.22
C ALA A 176 10.04 -4.85 9.84
N VAL A 177 9.18 -5.58 9.13
CA VAL A 177 7.80 -5.83 9.55
C VAL A 177 7.66 -7.22 10.14
N THR A 178 6.96 -7.31 11.26
CA THR A 178 6.61 -8.58 11.92
C THR A 178 5.13 -8.59 12.30
N GLY A 179 4.57 -9.78 12.47
CA GLY A 179 3.16 -9.97 12.84
C GLY A 179 2.26 -10.17 11.62
N ASP A 180 0.95 -10.10 11.86
CA ASP A 180 -0.11 -10.17 10.86
C ASP A 180 -0.89 -8.84 10.83
N ASP A 181 -1.98 -8.77 10.05
CA ASP A 181 -2.83 -7.58 9.93
C ASP A 181 -3.41 -7.07 11.27
N SER A 182 -3.49 -7.91 12.31
CA SER A 182 -4.06 -7.54 13.61
C SER A 182 -3.03 -7.03 14.63
N ASN A 183 -1.77 -7.45 14.49
CA ASN A 183 -0.68 -7.14 15.44
C ASN A 183 0.61 -6.72 14.72
N MET A 184 0.47 -6.01 13.60
CA MET A 184 1.59 -5.61 12.76
C MET A 184 2.51 -4.64 13.49
N GLN A 185 3.82 -4.92 13.47
CA GLN A 185 4.84 -4.00 13.97
C GLN A 185 5.83 -3.67 12.87
N ALA A 186 6.14 -2.38 12.73
CA ALA A 186 7.13 -1.86 11.80
C ALA A 186 8.31 -1.27 12.58
N ARG A 187 9.46 -1.93 12.50
CA ARG A 187 10.70 -1.49 13.13
C ARG A 187 11.60 -0.80 12.12
N PHE A 188 11.92 0.46 12.40
CA PHE A 188 12.87 1.26 11.63
C PHE A 188 14.21 1.29 12.33
N VAL A 189 15.31 1.20 11.57
CA VAL A 189 16.67 1.37 12.08
C VAL A 189 17.33 2.48 11.28
N ILE A 190 17.75 3.56 11.94
CA ILE A 190 18.40 4.73 11.34
C ILE A 190 19.68 5.01 12.13
N GLY A 191 20.82 4.96 11.46
CA GLY A 191 22.12 5.18 12.11
C GLY A 191 22.41 4.21 13.28
N GLY A 192 21.85 3.00 13.26
CA GLY A 192 22.01 2.00 14.32
C GLY A 192 21.10 2.19 15.55
N ARG A 193 20.20 3.18 15.51
CA ARG A 193 19.15 3.39 16.53
C ARG A 193 17.80 3.04 15.94
N ASP A 194 16.92 2.49 16.76
CA ASP A 194 15.64 1.96 16.30
C ASP A 194 14.42 2.59 16.96
N VAL A 195 13.33 2.59 16.20
CA VAL A 195 11.98 2.90 16.67
C VAL A 195 11.01 1.88 16.06
N THR A 196 10.10 1.38 16.86
CA THR A 196 9.07 0.42 16.43
C THR A 196 7.69 1.03 16.63
N TYR A 197 6.85 0.90 15.61
CA TYR A 197 5.44 1.28 15.66
C TYR A 197 4.58 0.02 15.55
N ALA A 198 3.57 -0.11 16.41
CA ALA A 198 2.43 -0.96 16.12
C ALA A 198 1.53 -0.23 15.11
N LEU A 199 1.22 -0.92 14.01
CA LEU A 199 0.43 -0.39 12.90
C LEU A 199 -0.94 -1.04 12.90
N GLN A 200 -1.98 -0.22 12.76
CA GLN A 200 -3.35 -0.68 12.59
C GLN A 200 -3.98 0.06 11.42
N THR A 201 -4.50 -0.68 10.46
CA THR A 201 -5.35 -0.15 9.40
C THR A 201 -6.81 -0.45 9.72
N GLY A 202 -7.74 0.15 8.97
CA GLY A 202 -9.16 -0.22 9.05
C GLY A 202 -9.41 -1.71 8.75
N SER A 203 -10.68 -2.11 8.65
CA SER A 203 -11.06 -3.50 8.36
C SER A 203 -10.43 -4.00 7.05
N GLY A 204 -9.59 -5.03 7.12
CA GLY A 204 -8.94 -5.67 5.96
C GLY A 204 -7.42 -5.72 6.08
N SER A 205 -6.77 -6.16 5.02
CA SER A 205 -5.30 -6.23 4.96
C SER A 205 -4.66 -4.87 4.82
N ASN A 206 -3.47 -4.71 5.40
CA ASN A 206 -2.75 -3.45 5.33
C ASN A 206 -2.30 -3.16 3.87
N PRO A 207 -2.82 -2.11 3.21
CA PRO A 207 -2.54 -1.83 1.81
C PRO A 207 -1.06 -1.55 1.51
N PHE A 208 -0.30 -1.07 2.51
CA PHE A 208 1.12 -0.72 2.33
C PHE A 208 2.04 -1.94 2.27
N PHE A 209 1.59 -3.10 2.77
CA PHE A 209 2.31 -4.37 2.74
C PHE A 209 1.58 -5.45 1.93
N LEU A 210 0.61 -5.04 1.12
CA LEU A 210 -0.24 -5.93 0.35
C LEU A 210 0.57 -6.70 -0.72
N PRO A 211 0.67 -8.04 -0.65
CA PRO A 211 1.40 -8.83 -1.65
C PRO A 211 0.83 -8.69 -3.07
N ALA A 212 -0.45 -8.33 -3.19
CA ALA A 212 -1.09 -8.12 -4.48
C ALA A 212 -0.42 -7.01 -5.32
N LEU A 213 0.22 -6.02 -4.70
CA LEU A 213 0.92 -4.96 -5.45
C LEU A 213 2.09 -5.51 -6.27
N SER A 214 2.91 -6.40 -5.70
CA SER A 214 4.05 -6.98 -6.40
C SER A 214 3.66 -8.18 -7.27
N GLY A 215 2.54 -8.84 -6.95
CA GLY A 215 2.00 -9.95 -7.75
C GLY A 215 1.17 -9.51 -8.96
N PHE A 216 0.68 -8.28 -9.00
CA PHE A 216 -0.22 -7.81 -10.04
C PHE A 216 0.50 -7.61 -11.38
N SER A 217 -0.14 -8.06 -12.45
CA SER A 217 0.22 -7.76 -13.83
C SER A 217 -1.03 -7.33 -14.59
N CYS A 218 -0.85 -6.51 -15.63
CA CYS A 218 -1.97 -6.10 -16.47
C CYS A 218 -2.61 -7.34 -17.14
N PRO A 219 -3.93 -7.58 -16.94
CA PRO A 219 -4.57 -8.79 -17.47
C PRO A 219 -4.52 -8.79 -18.99
N LYS A 220 -4.00 -9.87 -19.61
CA LYS A 220 -3.87 -9.97 -21.09
C LYS A 220 -5.18 -9.96 -21.86
N ALA A 221 -6.32 -10.05 -21.18
CA ALA A 221 -7.65 -10.05 -21.77
C ALA A 221 -8.29 -8.65 -21.86
N PHE A 222 -7.58 -7.60 -21.44
CA PHE A 222 -8.03 -6.21 -21.60
C PHE A 222 -8.22 -5.82 -23.07
#